data_AF-A0A7J0A816-F1
#
_entry.id   AF-A0A7J0A816-F1
#
_cell.length_a   1.000
_cell.length_b   1.000
_cell.length_c   1.000
_cell.angle_alpha   90.00
_cell.angle_beta   90.00
_cell.angle_gamma   90.00
#
_symmetry.space_group_name_H-M   'P 1'
#
loop_
_entity.id
_entity.type
_entity.pdbx_description
1 polymer ?
#
loop_
_entity_poly.entity_id
_entity_poly.type
_entity_poly.pdbx_seq_one_letter_code
_entity_poly.pdbx_strand_id
1 'polypeptide(L)'
;MHRRRGFNGTGYHYYIRKDGTVYLTRPLERIGAHAKGFNAHSIGICYEGGLDCRGRPADTRTPAQRSTLRQLVGQLQERFPGCRVCGHRDLSPDLNGNGEIEPEEWIKQCPCFDVAKEFKEFKDCKRFKDSGESTAQAENTEEHRVTQHIKEQKGGK
;
A
#
# COMPACT_ATOMS: atom_id res chain seq x y z
N MET A 1 -2.16 -22.39 0.96
CA MET A 1 -1.29 -22.31 2.15
C MET A 1 -1.87 -21.47 3.32
N HIS A 2 -2.80 -20.52 3.12
CA HIS A 2 -3.51 -19.85 4.26
C HIS A 2 -4.80 -20.57 4.71
N ARG A 3 -5.64 -21.02 3.77
CA ARG A 3 -6.87 -21.80 4.08
C ARG A 3 -6.60 -23.09 4.85
N ARG A 4 -5.45 -23.73 4.60
CA ARG A 4 -4.99 -24.94 5.32
C ARG A 4 -4.60 -24.68 6.79
N ARG A 5 -4.38 -23.41 7.16
CA ARG A 5 -4.09 -22.97 8.54
C ARG A 5 -5.35 -22.41 9.23
N GLY A 6 -6.54 -22.63 8.64
CA GLY A 6 -7.81 -22.13 9.17
C GLY A 6 -8.08 -20.64 8.91
N PHE A 7 -7.21 -19.94 8.17
CA PHE A 7 -7.43 -18.53 7.88
C PHE A 7 -8.40 -18.33 6.72
N ASN A 8 -9.39 -17.46 6.94
CA ASN A 8 -10.35 -17.04 5.92
C ASN A 8 -9.68 -16.05 4.95
N GLY A 9 -8.98 -16.59 3.95
CA GLY A 9 -8.27 -15.82 2.94
C GLY A 9 -6.80 -15.51 3.28
N THR A 10 -6.20 -14.58 2.55
CA THR A 10 -4.86 -14.10 2.84
C THR A 10 -4.81 -13.31 4.14
N GLY A 11 -3.67 -13.37 4.84
CA GLY A 11 -3.46 -12.68 6.11
C GLY A 11 -3.06 -11.23 5.96
N TYR A 12 -2.70 -10.77 4.76
CA TYR A 12 -2.26 -9.40 4.48
C TYR A 12 -3.41 -8.57 3.89
N HIS A 13 -3.32 -7.25 4.00
CA HIS A 13 -4.25 -6.33 3.35
C HIS A 13 -3.78 -6.03 1.93
N TYR A 14 -2.48 -5.78 1.74
CA TYR A 14 -1.90 -5.51 0.43
C TYR A 14 -0.90 -6.58 0.02
N TYR A 15 -0.83 -6.84 -1.29
CA TYR A 15 0.14 -7.72 -1.91
C TYR A 15 0.75 -7.07 -3.16
N ILE A 16 2.08 -7.01 -3.25
CA ILE A 16 2.81 -6.36 -4.34
C ILE A 16 3.57 -7.41 -5.17
N ARG A 17 3.22 -7.53 -6.46
CA ARG A 17 3.89 -8.45 -7.39
C ARG A 17 5.25 -7.92 -7.86
N LYS A 18 6.08 -8.76 -8.47
CA LYS A 18 7.41 -8.41 -9.00
C LYS A 18 7.37 -7.25 -10.01
N ASP A 19 6.28 -7.09 -10.74
CA ASP A 19 6.06 -5.99 -11.69
C ASP A 19 5.63 -4.67 -11.03
N GLY A 20 5.40 -4.66 -9.70
CA GLY A 20 4.92 -3.49 -8.96
C GLY A 20 3.40 -3.39 -8.86
N THR A 21 2.62 -4.31 -9.42
CA THR A 21 1.15 -4.32 -9.29
C THR A 21 0.74 -4.55 -7.83
N VAL A 22 -0.17 -3.71 -7.33
CA VAL A 22 -0.76 -3.82 -5.98
C VAL A 22 -2.12 -4.51 -6.05
N TYR A 23 -2.31 -5.50 -5.18
CA TYR A 23 -3.61 -6.10 -4.92
C TYR A 23 -4.08 -5.72 -3.51
N LEU A 24 -5.29 -5.18 -3.41
CA LEU A 24 -6.03 -5.15 -2.16
C LEU A 24 -6.68 -6.52 -1.96
N THR A 25 -6.32 -7.20 -0.89
CA THR A 25 -6.59 -8.63 -0.73
C THR A 25 -7.49 -8.93 0.47
N ARG A 26 -7.21 -8.33 1.63
CA ARG A 26 -8.12 -8.27 2.79
C ARG A 26 -8.57 -6.81 2.98
N PRO A 27 -9.89 -6.54 3.16
CA PRO A 27 -10.35 -5.19 3.47
C PRO A 27 -9.68 -4.66 4.75
N LEU A 28 -9.39 -3.36 4.78
CA LEU A 28 -8.66 -2.72 5.90
C LEU A 28 -9.45 -2.75 7.21
N GLU A 29 -10.78 -2.84 7.12
CA GLU A 29 -11.70 -2.88 8.25
C GLU A 29 -11.72 -4.27 8.92
N ARG A 30 -11.12 -5.29 8.29
CA ARG A 30 -11.06 -6.65 8.83
C ARG A 30 -9.67 -6.92 9.40
N ILE A 31 -9.63 -7.34 10.65
CA ILE A 31 -8.40 -7.77 11.36
C ILE A 31 -7.56 -8.69 10.48
N GLY A 32 -6.26 -8.42 10.35
CA GLY A 32 -5.32 -9.20 9.55
C GLY A 32 -4.91 -10.54 10.18
N ALA A 33 -4.01 -11.26 9.51
CA ALA A 33 -3.33 -12.46 10.05
C ALA A 33 -1.87 -12.51 9.57
N HIS A 34 -1.16 -11.39 9.73
CA HIS A 34 0.19 -11.16 9.20
C HIS A 34 1.27 -11.00 10.27
N ALA A 35 0.96 -10.54 11.49
CA ALA A 35 1.88 -10.39 12.61
C ALA A 35 1.16 -10.66 13.94
N LYS A 36 1.50 -11.77 14.62
CA LYS A 36 0.88 -12.17 15.90
C LYS A 36 1.08 -11.07 16.93
N GLY A 37 0.02 -10.71 17.67
CA GLY A 37 0.04 -9.61 18.64
C GLY A 37 -0.26 -8.23 18.04
N PHE A 38 -0.12 -8.05 16.73
CA PHE A 38 -0.29 -6.74 16.07
C PHE A 38 -1.46 -6.69 15.06
N ASN A 39 -1.99 -7.86 14.65
CA ASN A 39 -3.01 -8.00 13.61
C ASN A 39 -4.24 -7.09 13.75
N ALA A 40 -4.71 -6.81 14.97
CA ALA A 40 -5.95 -6.07 15.22
C ALA A 40 -5.79 -4.55 15.00
N HIS A 41 -4.56 -4.04 15.02
CA HIS A 41 -4.26 -2.60 15.04
C HIS A 41 -3.18 -2.22 14.02
N SER A 42 -3.03 -3.01 12.95
CA SER A 42 -2.02 -2.73 11.93
C SER A 42 -2.43 -3.20 10.54
N ILE A 43 -1.80 -2.61 9.52
CA ILE A 43 -2.02 -2.93 8.12
C ILE A 43 -0.82 -3.74 7.61
N GLY A 44 -1.02 -5.03 7.32
CA GLY A 44 0.01 -5.86 6.68
C GLY A 44 0.12 -5.64 5.17
N ILE A 45 1.34 -5.33 4.71
CA ILE A 45 1.73 -5.32 3.30
C ILE A 45 2.71 -6.47 3.05
N CYS A 46 2.47 -7.25 2.00
CA CYS A 46 3.36 -8.32 1.54
C CYS A 46 3.83 -8.03 0.11
N TYR A 47 5.00 -8.54 -0.27
CA TYR A 47 5.52 -8.46 -1.62
C TYR A 47 6.10 -9.82 -2.07
N GLU A 48 6.14 -10.08 -3.38
CA GLU A 48 6.76 -11.28 -3.95
C GLU A 48 8.29 -11.30 -3.74
N GLY A 49 8.81 -12.35 -3.11
CA GLY A 49 10.24 -12.59 -2.91
C GLY A 49 10.62 -12.67 -1.43
N GLY A 50 11.84 -12.24 -1.13
CA GLY A 50 12.43 -12.26 0.20
C GLY A 50 13.45 -13.38 0.42
N LEU A 51 13.69 -14.24 -0.57
CA LEU A 51 14.68 -15.33 -0.52
C LEU A 51 15.59 -15.28 -1.75
N ASP A 52 16.88 -15.58 -1.57
CA ASP A 52 17.85 -15.77 -2.65
C ASP A 52 17.68 -17.14 -3.36
N CYS A 53 18.50 -17.41 -4.39
CA CYS A 53 18.45 -18.68 -5.14
C CYS A 53 18.77 -19.93 -4.31
N ARG A 54 19.29 -19.76 -3.09
CA ARG A 54 19.58 -20.84 -2.12
C ARG A 54 18.51 -20.92 -1.02
N GLY A 55 17.42 -20.16 -1.14
CA GLY A 55 16.34 -20.11 -0.16
C GLY A 55 16.70 -19.36 1.12
N ARG A 56 17.75 -18.55 1.13
CA ARG A 56 18.17 -17.75 2.30
C ARG A 56 17.50 -16.37 2.27
N PRO A 57 17.11 -15.80 3.42
CA PRO A 57 16.54 -14.46 3.47
C PRO A 57 17.42 -13.40 2.78
N ALA A 58 16.83 -12.66 1.84
CA ALA A 58 17.50 -11.59 1.10
C ALA A 58 16.48 -10.57 0.56
N ASP A 59 16.84 -9.29 0.54
CA ASP A 59 16.06 -8.29 -0.19
C ASP A 59 16.17 -8.55 -1.70
N THR A 60 15.08 -9.03 -2.28
CA THR A 60 14.97 -9.36 -3.71
C THR A 60 13.90 -8.53 -4.40
N ARG A 61 13.53 -7.40 -3.80
CA ARG A 61 12.54 -6.49 -4.38
C ARG A 61 13.06 -5.91 -5.69
N THR A 62 12.19 -5.86 -6.68
CA THR A 62 12.47 -5.15 -7.94
C THR A 62 12.40 -3.63 -7.73
N PRO A 63 12.98 -2.81 -8.62
CA PRO A 63 12.80 -1.37 -8.59
C PRO A 63 11.31 -0.95 -8.58
N ALA A 64 10.48 -1.63 -9.38
CA ALA A 64 9.04 -1.40 -9.40
C ALA A 64 8.39 -1.67 -8.03
N GLN A 65 8.71 -2.80 -7.39
CA GLN A 65 8.22 -3.10 -6.03
C GLN A 65 8.65 -2.05 -5.01
N ARG A 66 9.90 -1.58 -5.07
CA ARG A 66 10.40 -0.55 -4.14
C ARG A 66 9.66 0.77 -4.31
N SER A 67 9.46 1.21 -5.56
CA SER A 67 8.69 2.41 -5.88
C SER A 67 7.25 2.30 -5.41
N THR A 68 6.56 1.21 -5.76
CA THR A 68 5.18 0.95 -5.36
C THR A 68 5.03 0.89 -3.84
N LEU A 69 5.92 0.17 -3.14
CA LEU A 69 5.86 0.07 -1.69
C LEU A 69 6.02 1.45 -1.05
N ARG A 70 6.93 2.28 -1.56
CA ARG A 70 7.14 3.64 -1.08
C ARG A 70 5.90 4.51 -1.25
N GLN A 71 5.28 4.49 -2.43
CA GLN A 71 4.04 5.24 -2.70
C GLN A 71 2.89 4.77 -1.81
N LEU A 72 2.69 3.46 -1.70
CA LEU A 72 1.63 2.88 -0.87
C LEU A 72 1.81 3.24 0.61
N VAL A 73 3.04 3.18 1.13
CA VAL A 73 3.33 3.59 2.52
C VAL A 73 3.02 5.07 2.72
N GLY A 74 3.39 5.95 1.78
CA GLY A 74 3.05 7.37 1.84
C GLY A 74 1.55 7.62 1.91
N GLN A 75 0.78 7.03 0.99
CA GLN A 75 -0.69 7.14 0.98
C GLN A 75 -1.33 6.62 2.28
N LEU A 76 -0.81 5.52 2.83
CA LEU A 76 -1.32 4.97 4.09
C LEU A 76 -1.01 5.89 5.27
N GLN A 77 0.15 6.53 5.32
CA GLN A 77 0.46 7.49 6.37
C GLN A 77 -0.38 8.77 6.28
N GLU A 78 -0.69 9.23 5.07
CA GLU A 78 -1.61 10.35 4.86
C GLU A 78 -3.02 10.00 5.36
N ARG A 79 -3.49 8.79 5.07
CA ARG A 79 -4.81 8.30 5.51
C ARG A 79 -4.86 7.99 7.01
N PHE A 80 -3.74 7.54 7.59
CA PHE A 80 -3.63 7.16 9.00
C PHE A 80 -2.46 7.90 9.68
N PRO A 81 -2.62 9.21 9.98
CA PRO A 81 -1.56 10.02 10.54
C PRO A 81 -1.01 9.44 11.84
N GLY A 82 0.32 9.50 12.01
CA GLY A 82 1.01 9.01 13.20
C GLY A 82 1.22 7.50 13.25
N CYS A 83 0.83 6.74 12.22
CA CYS A 83 1.08 5.30 12.19
C CYS A 83 2.59 5.00 12.05
N ARG A 84 3.10 4.04 12.83
CA ARG A 84 4.49 3.59 12.75
C ARG A 84 4.67 2.63 11.57
N VAL A 85 5.69 2.88 10.74
CA VAL A 85 6.12 1.94 9.69
C VAL A 85 7.28 1.10 10.22
N CYS A 86 7.13 -0.22 10.16
CA CYS A 86 8.11 -1.17 10.67
C CYS A 86 8.07 -2.49 9.89
N GLY A 87 9.17 -3.23 9.94
CA GLY A 87 9.27 -4.60 9.47
C GLY A 87 8.74 -5.60 10.48
N HIS A 88 8.44 -6.83 10.04
CA HIS A 88 8.02 -7.90 10.97
C HIS A 88 9.12 -8.22 11.97
N ARG A 89 10.39 -8.19 11.55
CA ARG A 89 11.56 -8.40 12.42
C ARG A 89 11.59 -7.41 13.59
N ASP A 90 11.18 -6.16 13.35
CA ASP A 90 11.14 -5.07 14.32
C ASP A 90 9.97 -5.19 15.33
N LEU A 91 9.20 -6.29 15.23
CA LEU A 91 8.13 -6.68 16.15
C LEU A 91 8.51 -7.91 16.99
N SER A 92 9.78 -8.33 16.95
CA SER A 92 10.28 -9.38 17.84
C SER A 92 10.28 -8.88 19.30
N PRO A 93 10.17 -9.78 20.29
CA PRO A 93 10.32 -9.43 21.69
C PRO A 93 11.73 -8.89 21.95
N ASP A 94 11.80 -7.85 22.77
CA ASP A 94 13.04 -7.41 23.43
C ASP A 94 13.33 -8.39 24.57
N LEU A 95 14.36 -9.21 24.41
CA LEU A 95 14.72 -10.28 25.34
C LEU A 95 15.67 -9.79 26.43
N ASN A 96 16.46 -8.74 26.15
CA ASN A 96 17.43 -8.20 27.10
C ASN A 96 16.93 -6.95 27.85
N GLY A 97 15.80 -6.38 27.43
CA GLY A 97 15.12 -5.25 28.06
C GLY A 97 15.76 -3.89 27.79
N ASN A 98 16.60 -3.76 26.77
CA ASN A 98 17.33 -2.52 26.45
C ASN A 98 16.52 -1.53 25.60
N GLY A 99 15.33 -1.92 25.11
CA GLY A 99 14.44 -1.11 24.29
C GLY A 99 14.77 -1.12 22.79
N GLU A 100 15.77 -1.89 22.36
CA GLU A 100 16.15 -2.10 20.97
C GLU A 100 15.91 -3.56 20.57
N ILE A 101 15.62 -3.82 19.29
CA ILE A 101 15.41 -5.18 18.78
C ILE A 101 16.60 -5.54 17.90
N GLU A 102 17.55 -6.25 18.48
CA GLU A 102 18.83 -6.59 17.87
C GLU A 102 18.74 -7.86 17.00
N PRO A 103 19.67 -8.07 16.05
CA PRO A 103 19.65 -9.23 15.15
C PRO A 103 19.51 -10.59 15.84
N GLU A 104 20.10 -10.72 17.03
CA GLU A 104 20.09 -11.92 17.87
C GLU A 104 18.69 -12.23 18.43
N GLU A 105 17.80 -11.24 18.48
CA GLU A 105 16.44 -11.32 19.01
C GLU A 105 15.39 -11.51 17.91
N TRP A 106 15.80 -11.44 16.64
CA TRP A 106 14.89 -11.51 15.50
C TRP A 106 14.24 -12.90 15.37
N ILE A 107 12.93 -12.97 15.61
CA ILE A 107 12.15 -14.19 15.35
C ILE A 107 12.03 -14.44 13.84
N LYS A 108 12.09 -13.39 13.03
CA LYS A 108 11.97 -13.45 11.57
C LYS A 108 12.88 -12.44 10.90
N GLN A 109 13.42 -12.80 9.74
CA GLN A 109 14.16 -11.86 8.88
C GLN A 109 13.24 -10.96 8.04
N CYS A 110 11.95 -11.27 7.91
CA CYS A 110 11.00 -10.49 7.12
C CYS A 110 10.94 -9.04 7.62
N PRO A 111 11.06 -8.02 6.75
CA PRO A 111 10.90 -8.07 5.29
C PRO A 111 12.23 -8.18 4.52
N CYS A 112 13.29 -8.69 5.12
CA CYS A 112 14.62 -8.90 4.53
C CYS A 112 15.37 -7.61 4.14
N PHE A 113 14.91 -6.45 4.62
CA PHE A 113 15.59 -5.16 4.52
C PHE A 113 15.31 -4.31 5.77
N ASP A 114 16.02 -3.20 5.89
CA ASP A 114 15.86 -2.25 6.99
C ASP A 114 14.79 -1.19 6.71
N VAL A 115 13.61 -1.41 7.31
CA VAL A 115 12.45 -0.53 7.16
C VAL A 115 12.68 0.83 7.83
N ALA A 116 13.26 0.84 9.02
CA ALA A 116 13.50 2.08 9.76
C ALA A 116 14.47 3.00 9.01
N LYS A 117 15.48 2.42 8.36
CA LYS A 117 16.43 3.14 7.52
C LYS A 117 15.81 3.61 6.21
N GLU A 118 15.02 2.77 5.53
CA GLU A 118 14.45 3.09 4.20
C GLU A 118 13.33 4.12 4.25
N PHE A 119 12.59 4.21 5.36
CA PHE A 119 11.45 5.12 5.53
C PHE A 119 11.73 6.21 6.57
N LYS A 120 12.99 6.56 6.79
CA LYS A 120 13.37 7.53 7.83
C LYS A 120 12.70 8.89 7.62
N GLU A 121 12.63 9.36 6.37
CA GLU A 121 12.01 10.64 5.98
C GLU A 121 10.49 10.69 6.22
N PHE A 122 9.83 9.55 6.36
CA PHE A 122 8.42 9.49 6.68
C PHE A 122 8.13 9.68 8.18
N LYS A 123 9.15 9.60 9.05
CA LYS A 123 9.01 9.87 10.49
C LYS A 123 8.77 11.35 10.80
N ASP A 124 9.17 12.23 9.88
CA ASP A 124 9.18 13.69 10.07
C ASP A 124 8.04 14.39 9.31
N CYS A 125 7.18 13.65 8.62
CA CYS A 125 6.27 14.25 7.65
C CYS A 125 4.99 14.82 8.30
N LYS A 126 5.07 16.09 8.73
CA LYS A 126 3.97 17.08 8.64
C LYS A 126 3.98 17.81 7.29
N ARG A 127 4.55 17.25 6.23
CA ARG A 127 5.03 18.03 5.07
C ARG A 127 4.71 17.38 3.73
N PHE A 128 3.42 17.38 3.38
CA PHE A 128 2.95 17.48 2.00
C PHE A 128 1.73 18.42 1.96
N LYS A 129 1.99 19.70 2.20
CA LYS A 129 1.26 20.78 1.54
C LYS A 129 2.22 21.36 0.53
N ASP A 130 1.73 21.63 -0.66
CA ASP A 130 2.40 22.32 -1.77
C ASP A 130 3.15 21.42 -2.76
N SER A 131 2.38 20.67 -3.54
CA SER A 131 2.62 20.56 -4.99
C SER A 131 1.27 20.50 -5.69
N GLY A 132 0.71 21.68 -5.96
CA GLY A 132 -0.44 21.84 -6.84
C GLY A 132 -0.06 21.67 -8.31
N GLU A 133 -1.07 21.27 -9.09
CA GLU A 133 -1.24 21.29 -10.55
C GLU A 133 -0.57 20.16 -11.38
N SER A 134 -1.25 19.46 -12.29
CA SER A 134 -2.47 19.79 -13.06
C SER A 134 -3.42 18.60 -13.36
N THR A 135 -4.71 18.84 -13.07
CA THR A 135 -5.95 18.47 -13.79
C THR A 135 -6.01 17.20 -14.67
N ALA A 136 -6.85 16.25 -14.23
CA ALA A 136 -7.56 15.32 -15.09
C ALA A 136 -8.65 16.09 -15.88
N GLN A 137 -8.62 15.96 -17.21
CA GLN A 137 -9.66 16.45 -18.10
C GLN A 137 -10.69 15.32 -18.28
N ALA A 138 -11.80 15.41 -17.55
CA ALA A 138 -13.01 14.64 -17.84
C ALA A 138 -13.92 15.53 -18.69
N GLU A 139 -13.96 15.27 -20.00
CA GLU A 139 -14.89 15.95 -20.91
C GLU A 139 -16.29 15.36 -20.73
N ASN A 140 -17.18 16.16 -20.16
CA ASN A 140 -18.62 15.95 -20.16
C ASN A 140 -19.19 16.55 -21.45
N THR A 141 -19.71 15.72 -22.35
CA THR A 141 -20.45 16.14 -23.55
C THR A 141 -21.88 16.51 -23.15
N GLU A 142 -22.14 17.80 -22.95
CA GLU A 142 -23.49 18.33 -22.81
C GLU A 142 -24.03 18.80 -24.17
N GLU A 143 -25.27 18.40 -24.44
CA GLU A 143 -25.98 18.47 -25.71
C GLU A 143 -26.05 19.87 -26.34
N HIS A 144 -25.69 19.96 -27.62
CA HIS A 144 -26.04 21.09 -28.47
C HIS A 144 -27.54 21.03 -28.83
N ARG A 145 -28.33 21.88 -28.17
CA ARG A 145 -29.68 22.26 -28.58
C ARG A 145 -29.68 22.86 -29.99
N VAL A 146 -30.28 22.15 -30.94
CA VAL A 146 -30.59 22.67 -32.28
C VAL A 146 -31.85 23.54 -32.19
N THR A 147 -31.68 24.85 -32.34
CA THR A 147 -32.75 25.82 -32.49
C THR A 147 -33.42 25.65 -33.86
N GLN A 148 -34.70 25.25 -33.88
CA GLN A 148 -35.50 25.28 -35.09
C GLN A 148 -35.82 26.72 -35.48
N HIS A 149 -35.56 27.08 -36.74
CA HIS A 149 -36.09 28.29 -37.38
C HIS A 149 -37.09 27.90 -38.48
N ILE A 150 -38.25 28.53 -38.35
CA ILE A 150 -39.49 28.43 -39.13
C ILE A 150 -39.28 28.87 -40.58
N LYS A 151 -39.90 28.15 -41.52
CA LYS A 151 -40.44 28.77 -42.75
C LYS A 151 -41.86 28.27 -42.99
N GLU A 152 -42.81 29.14 -42.67
CA GLU A 152 -44.16 29.10 -43.20
C GLU A 152 -44.10 29.25 -44.73
N GLN A 153 -44.81 28.39 -45.45
CA GLN A 153 -45.23 28.70 -46.81
C GLN A 153 -46.76 28.71 -46.86
N LYS A 154 -47.28 29.89 -47.22
CA LYS A 154 -48.68 30.17 -47.52
C LYS A 154 -48.97 29.89 -49.00
N GLY A 155 -50.18 29.38 -49.26
CA GLY A 155 -50.93 29.51 -50.52
C GLY A 155 -50.68 28.38 -51.52
N GLY A 156 -51.67 27.78 -52.17
CA GLY A 156 -53.09 28.08 -52.26
C GLY A 156 -53.61 27.60 -53.63
N LYS A 157 -54.82 27.02 -53.63
CA LYS A 157 -55.65 26.50 -54.75
C LYS A 157 -55.23 25.18 -55.37
#